data_AF-L0K0Y6-F1
#
_entry.id   AF-L0K0Y6-F1
#
_cell.length_a   1.000
_cell.length_b   1.000
_cell.length_c   1.000
_cell.angle_alpha   90.00
_cell.angle_beta   90.00
_cell.angle_gamma   90.00
#
_symmetry.space_group_name_H-M   'P 1'
#
loop_
_entity.id
_entity.type
_entity.pdbx_description
1 polymer ?
#
loop_
_entity_poly.entity_id
_entity_poly.type
_entity_poly.pdbx_seq_one_letter_code
_entity_poly.pdbx_strand_id
1 'polypeptide(L)'
;MDVGYGWPAPTRDRIGILLVVVSAVGFGTLGIFGLCAQQAALSIPTVLAFRFLLAAVAVWALLVRVEPLVLTAHVLPAAGIAFVTVGSLTGELAIPTAPSAWLILLWIAVLATALPVVTLFAVVKYVGASRAGIISTVEPPVTVALGAALFAEPVTTATVVGGTLVLLVVVVLERE
;
A
#
# COMPACT_ATOMS: atom_id res chain seq x y z
N MET A 1 -29.43 -11.91 -29.60
CA MET A 1 -29.01 -11.76 -28.19
C MET A 1 -27.55 -11.39 -28.21
N ASP A 2 -27.26 -10.10 -28.36
CA ASP A 2 -25.89 -9.59 -28.38
C ASP A 2 -25.34 -9.65 -26.96
N VAL A 3 -24.36 -10.52 -26.75
CA VAL A 3 -23.56 -10.55 -25.53
C VAL A 3 -22.59 -9.38 -25.65
N GLY A 4 -23.02 -8.21 -25.19
CA GLY A 4 -22.26 -6.98 -25.26
C GLY A 4 -20.96 -7.07 -24.46
N TYR A 5 -19.88 -7.51 -25.11
CA TYR A 5 -18.49 -7.19 -24.73
C TYR A 5 -18.24 -5.69 -24.99
N GLY A 6 -19.03 -4.84 -24.36
CA GLY A 6 -18.89 -3.39 -24.43
C GLY A 6 -17.78 -2.99 -23.48
N TRP A 7 -16.55 -2.89 -24.00
CA TRP A 7 -15.45 -2.29 -23.28
C TRP A 7 -15.88 -0.92 -22.72
N PRO A 8 -15.60 -0.59 -21.45
CA PRO A 8 -16.05 0.66 -20.87
C PRO A 8 -15.41 1.85 -21.58
N ALA A 9 -16.15 2.96 -21.64
CA ALA A 9 -15.70 4.20 -22.25
C ALA A 9 -14.30 4.63 -21.73
N PRO A 10 -13.43 5.23 -22.57
CA PRO A 10 -12.02 5.54 -22.27
C PRO A 10 -11.77 6.33 -20.97
N THR A 11 -12.80 6.97 -20.41
CA THR A 11 -12.77 7.69 -19.14
C THR A 11 -12.63 6.79 -17.90
N ARG A 12 -13.18 5.56 -17.94
CA ARG A 12 -13.14 4.61 -16.80
C ARG A 12 -11.74 4.04 -16.58
N ASP A 13 -11.00 3.84 -17.66
CA ASP A 13 -9.62 3.36 -17.66
C ASP A 13 -8.66 4.37 -17.03
N ARG A 14 -8.83 5.66 -17.38
CA ARG A 14 -8.01 6.74 -16.80
C ARG A 14 -8.19 6.88 -15.30
N ILE A 15 -9.43 6.71 -14.80
CA ILE A 15 -9.71 6.72 -13.36
C ILE A 15 -9.06 5.53 -12.67
N GLY A 16 -9.14 4.33 -13.25
CA GLY A 16 -8.48 3.13 -12.73
C GLY A 16 -6.96 3.33 -12.62
N ILE A 17 -6.32 3.81 -13.69
CA ILE A 17 -4.88 4.12 -13.71
C ILE A 17 -4.53 5.16 -12.65
N LEU A 18 -5.30 6.25 -12.55
CA LEU A 18 -5.05 7.30 -11.55
C LEU A 18 -5.12 6.75 -10.12
N LEU A 19 -6.14 5.94 -9.81
CA LEU A 19 -6.30 5.35 -8.49
C LEU A 19 -5.17 4.38 -8.14
N VAL A 20 -4.69 3.59 -9.11
CA VAL A 20 -3.50 2.74 -8.94
C VAL A 20 -2.26 3.58 -8.70
N VAL A 21 -2.02 4.64 -9.48
CA VAL A 21 -0.86 5.53 -9.27
C VAL A 21 -0.92 6.18 -7.89
N VAL A 22 -2.10 6.62 -7.43
CA VAL A 22 -2.28 7.15 -6.07
C VAL A 22 -1.94 6.09 -5.02
N SER A 23 -2.39 4.84 -5.22
CA SER A 23 -2.07 3.72 -4.34
C SER A 23 -0.57 3.44 -4.30
N ALA A 24 0.05 3.32 -5.47
CA ALA A 24 1.46 3.08 -5.69
C ALA A 24 2.34 4.14 -5.00
N VAL A 25 1.97 5.41 -5.14
CA VAL A 25 2.67 6.51 -4.48
C VAL A 25 2.56 6.39 -2.98
N GLY A 26 1.36 6.15 -2.45
CA GLY A 26 1.16 5.98 -1.01
C GLY A 26 1.97 4.80 -0.45
N PHE A 27 1.87 3.60 -1.06
CA PHE A 27 2.70 2.46 -0.68
C PHE A 27 4.20 2.74 -0.81
N GLY A 28 4.61 3.45 -1.86
CA GLY A 28 6.00 3.83 -2.08
C GLY A 28 6.57 4.71 -0.96
N THR A 29 5.75 5.54 -0.31
CA THR A 29 6.20 6.34 0.84
C THR A 29 6.51 5.51 2.09
N LEU A 30 6.11 4.24 2.15
CA LEU A 30 6.35 3.37 3.31
C LEU A 30 7.85 3.20 3.62
N GLY A 31 8.70 3.12 2.59
CA GLY A 31 10.15 3.01 2.79
C GLY A 31 10.74 4.24 3.50
N ILE A 32 10.25 5.43 3.17
CA ILE A 32 10.72 6.71 3.72
C ILE A 32 10.34 6.83 5.18
N PHE A 33 9.05 6.69 5.46
CA PHE A 33 8.58 6.80 6.83
C PHE A 33 8.99 5.61 7.68
N GLY A 34 9.27 4.45 7.07
CA GLY A 34 9.93 3.32 7.73
C GLY A 34 11.34 3.67 8.22
N LEU A 35 12.14 4.34 7.40
CA LEU A 35 13.45 4.86 7.82
C LEU A 35 13.33 5.95 8.89
N CYS A 36 12.38 6.88 8.75
CA CYS A 36 12.11 7.87 9.80
C CYS A 36 11.70 7.19 11.12
N ALA A 37 10.92 6.11 11.07
CA ALA A 37 10.54 5.35 12.25
C ALA A 37 11.77 4.69 12.93
N GLN A 38 12.69 4.13 12.13
CA GLN A 38 13.96 3.61 12.66
C GLN A 38 14.83 4.71 13.29
N GLN A 39 14.92 5.89 12.66
CA GLN A 39 15.64 7.04 13.21
C GLN A 39 14.99 7.57 14.49
N ALA A 40 13.67 7.44 14.63
CA ALA A 40 12.93 7.71 15.86
C ALA A 40 13.05 6.59 16.91
N ALA A 41 13.94 5.60 16.68
CA ALA A 41 14.16 4.44 17.54
C ALA A 41 12.89 3.61 17.82
N LEU A 42 11.94 3.60 16.90
CA LEU A 42 10.76 2.74 16.99
C LEU A 42 11.14 1.32 16.57
N SER A 43 10.82 0.34 17.42
CA SER A 43 10.99 -1.08 17.11
C SER A 43 10.01 -1.51 16.00
N ILE A 44 10.36 -2.56 15.25
CA ILE A 44 9.52 -3.10 14.18
C ILE A 44 8.14 -3.53 14.71
N PRO A 45 8.03 -4.27 15.84
CA PRO A 45 6.73 -4.64 16.38
C PRO A 45 5.87 -3.43 16.76
N THR A 46 6.48 -2.37 17.30
CA THR A 46 5.78 -1.11 17.63
C THR A 46 5.22 -0.46 16.38
N VAL A 47 6.05 -0.28 15.35
CA VAL A 47 5.60 0.33 14.09
C VAL A 47 4.46 -0.47 13.47
N LEU A 48 4.59 -1.80 13.41
CA LEU A 48 3.57 -2.66 12.82
C LEU A 48 2.28 -2.66 13.64
N ALA A 49 2.36 -2.77 14.96
CA ALA A 49 1.20 -2.72 15.85
C ALA A 49 0.40 -1.43 15.65
N PHE A 50 1.03 -0.27 15.80
CA PHE A 50 0.36 1.02 15.64
C PHE A 50 -0.11 1.24 14.20
N ARG A 51 0.70 0.88 13.20
CA ARG A 51 0.31 1.00 11.78
C ARG A 51 -1.00 0.27 11.51
N PHE A 52 -1.09 -1.00 11.89
CA PHE A 52 -2.26 -1.82 11.58
C PHE A 52 -3.49 -1.44 12.41
N LEU A 53 -3.32 -1.09 13.69
CA LEU A 53 -4.44 -0.64 14.53
C LEU A 53 -4.99 0.72 14.07
N LEU A 54 -4.12 1.68 13.77
CA LEU A 54 -4.55 2.99 13.26
C LEU A 54 -5.14 2.87 11.85
N ALA A 55 -4.56 2.05 10.99
CA ALA A 55 -5.12 1.77 9.67
C ALA A 55 -6.48 1.07 9.78
N ALA A 56 -6.68 0.16 10.75
CA ALA A 56 -7.98 -0.47 10.99
C ALA A 56 -9.04 0.57 11.31
N VAL A 57 -8.74 1.50 12.22
CA VAL A 57 -9.66 2.61 12.58
C VAL A 57 -9.95 3.48 11.35
N ALA A 58 -8.92 3.86 10.59
CA ALA A 58 -9.09 4.68 9.38
C ALA A 58 -9.95 3.96 8.33
N VAL A 59 -9.69 2.68 8.07
CA VAL A 59 -10.46 1.87 7.12
C VAL A 59 -11.89 1.66 7.59
N TRP A 60 -12.11 1.41 8.89
CA TRP A 60 -13.46 1.32 9.47
C TRP A 60 -14.24 2.62 9.31
N ALA A 61 -13.61 3.76 9.56
CA ALA A 61 -14.24 5.07 9.37
C ALA A 61 -14.62 5.33 7.89
N LEU A 62 -13.88 4.72 6.96
CA LEU A 62 -14.07 4.83 5.52
C LEU A 62 -14.91 3.69 4.91
N LEU A 63 -15.53 2.83 5.72
CA LEU A 63 -16.35 1.70 5.25
C LEU A 63 -17.60 2.17 4.48
N VAL A 64 -17.40 2.50 3.21
CA VAL A 64 -18.47 2.76 2.23
C VAL A 64 -18.76 1.44 1.50
N ARG A 65 -19.51 0.53 2.13
CA ARG A 65 -20.23 -0.60 1.48
C ARG A 65 -19.44 -1.40 0.42
N VAL A 66 -18.18 -1.77 0.70
CA VAL A 66 -17.34 -2.61 -0.19
C VAL A 66 -17.01 -3.92 0.53
N GLU A 67 -17.44 -5.06 0.00
CA GLU A 67 -17.19 -6.39 0.62
C GLU A 67 -15.68 -6.66 0.87
N PRO A 68 -14.75 -6.41 -0.08
CA PRO A 68 -13.31 -6.51 0.21
C PRO A 68 -12.78 -5.61 1.33
N LEU A 69 -13.41 -4.45 1.54
CA LEU A 69 -13.01 -3.52 2.59
C LEU A 69 -13.44 -4.04 3.97
N VAL A 70 -14.54 -4.81 4.03
CA VAL A 70 -14.98 -5.52 5.25
C VAL A 70 -13.94 -6.56 5.67
N LEU A 71 -13.37 -7.33 4.73
CA LEU A 71 -12.33 -8.29 5.09
C LEU A 71 -11.08 -7.58 5.64
N THR A 72 -10.64 -6.52 4.96
CA THR A 72 -9.50 -5.68 5.38
C THR A 72 -9.72 -5.09 6.77
N ALA A 73 -10.93 -4.62 7.02
CA ALA A 73 -11.42 -4.13 8.30
C ALA A 73 -11.28 -5.16 9.44
N HIS A 74 -11.25 -6.46 9.17
CA HIS A 74 -11.00 -7.51 10.16
C HIS A 74 -9.53 -7.97 10.19
N VAL A 75 -8.87 -7.99 9.04
CA VAL A 75 -7.46 -8.40 8.92
C VAL A 75 -6.52 -7.39 9.59
N LEU A 76 -6.75 -6.08 9.42
CA LEU A 76 -5.91 -5.04 10.02
C LEU A 76 -5.91 -5.11 11.56
N PRO A 77 -7.05 -5.17 12.28
CA PRO A 77 -7.00 -5.29 13.74
C PRO A 77 -6.41 -6.63 14.18
N ALA A 78 -6.66 -7.73 13.47
CA ALA A 78 -6.03 -9.02 13.78
C ALA A 78 -4.50 -8.97 13.68
N ALA A 79 -3.97 -8.37 12.61
CA ALA A 79 -2.53 -8.13 12.46
C ALA A 79 -1.99 -7.20 13.55
N GLY A 80 -2.69 -6.11 13.85
CA GLY A 80 -2.33 -5.20 14.93
C GLY A 80 -2.23 -5.89 16.29
N ILE A 81 -3.22 -6.71 16.64
CA ILE A 81 -3.22 -7.53 17.87
C ILE A 81 -2.04 -8.50 17.87
N ALA A 82 -1.78 -9.20 16.76
CA ALA A 82 -0.65 -10.11 16.67
C ALA A 82 0.70 -9.40 16.94
N PHE A 83 0.91 -8.21 16.38
CA PHE A 83 2.14 -7.44 16.62
C PHE A 83 2.21 -6.82 18.02
N VAL A 84 1.07 -6.46 18.63
CA VAL A 84 1.01 -6.10 20.05
C VAL A 84 1.44 -7.31 20.91
N THR A 85 0.92 -8.50 20.64
CA THR A 85 1.29 -9.72 21.36
C THR A 85 2.78 -10.02 21.21
N VAL A 86 3.29 -10.06 19.97
CA VAL A 86 4.71 -10.33 19.72
C VAL A 86 5.61 -9.28 20.37
N GLY A 87 5.29 -7.99 20.21
CA GLY A 87 6.05 -6.91 20.82
C GLY A 87 6.03 -6.96 22.35
N SER A 88 4.92 -7.37 22.95
CA SER A 88 4.80 -7.52 24.40
C SER A 88 5.61 -8.70 24.91
N LEU A 89 5.60 -9.84 24.19
CA LEU A 89 6.35 -11.04 24.55
C LEU A 89 7.87 -10.86 24.39
N THR A 90 8.30 -10.03 23.44
CA THR A 90 9.72 -9.72 23.18
C THR A 90 10.23 -8.53 24.01
N GLY A 91 9.35 -7.80 24.68
CA GLY A 91 9.71 -6.56 25.38
C GLY A 91 10.05 -5.39 24.45
N GLU A 92 9.78 -5.54 23.15
CA GLU A 92 10.06 -4.52 22.13
C GLU A 92 8.90 -3.53 21.94
N LEU A 93 7.70 -3.82 22.47
CA LEU A 93 6.56 -2.91 22.34
C LEU A 93 6.78 -1.66 23.20
N ALA A 94 6.87 -0.51 22.54
CA ALA A 94 7.06 0.77 23.17
C ALA A 94 5.93 1.75 22.79
N ILE A 95 5.45 2.53 23.75
CA ILE A 95 4.54 3.63 23.45
C ILE A 95 5.38 4.85 23.05
N PRO A 96 5.17 5.44 21.86
CA PRO A 96 5.94 6.60 21.43
C PRO A 96 5.72 7.79 22.37
N THR A 97 6.81 8.36 22.87
CA THR A 97 6.79 9.54 23.76
C THR A 97 6.90 10.86 22.99
N ALA A 98 7.52 10.84 21.81
CA ALA A 98 7.73 12.01 20.98
C ALA A 98 6.52 12.27 20.05
N PRO A 99 6.03 13.52 19.91
CA PRO A 99 4.97 13.86 18.96
C PRO A 99 5.33 13.54 17.51
N SER A 100 6.60 13.68 17.13
CA SER A 100 7.08 13.35 15.78
C SER A 100 6.91 11.86 15.44
N ALA A 101 7.08 10.96 16.41
CA ALA A 101 6.87 9.54 16.21
C ALA A 101 5.40 9.21 15.93
N TRP A 102 4.46 9.91 16.57
CA TRP A 102 3.03 9.79 16.26
C TRP A 102 2.70 10.29 14.85
N LEU A 103 3.31 11.39 14.40
CA LEU A 103 3.12 11.87 13.02
C LEU A 103 3.63 10.87 11.99
N ILE A 104 4.77 10.23 12.25
CA ILE A 104 5.31 9.16 11.40
C ILE A 104 4.33 7.97 11.36
N LEU A 105 3.87 7.49 12.51
CA LEU A 105 2.92 6.38 12.59
C LEU A 105 1.58 6.69 11.92
N LEU A 106 1.07 7.91 12.07
CA LEU A 106 -0.15 8.36 11.40
C LEU A 106 0.03 8.42 9.89
N TRP A 107 1.18 8.91 9.40
CA TRP A 107 1.49 8.90 7.98
C TRP A 107 1.52 7.48 7.42
N ILE A 108 2.26 6.58 8.09
CA ILE A 108 2.38 5.17 7.70
C ILE A 108 0.99 4.51 7.68
N ALA A 109 0.19 4.73 8.72
CA ALA A 109 -1.13 4.11 8.86
C ALA A 109 -2.14 4.63 7.83
N VAL A 110 -2.17 5.95 7.60
CA VAL A 110 -3.19 6.58 6.77
C VAL A 110 -2.76 6.64 5.31
N LEU A 111 -1.62 7.28 5.03
CA LEU A 111 -1.19 7.59 3.67
C LEU A 111 -0.41 6.44 3.02
N ALA A 112 0.31 5.64 3.80
CA ALA A 112 1.06 4.49 3.27
C ALA A 112 0.34 3.14 3.44
N THR A 113 -0.83 3.11 4.09
CA THR A 113 -1.61 1.87 4.29
C THR A 113 -3.08 2.05 3.95
N ALA A 114 -3.86 2.81 4.74
CA ALA A 114 -5.31 2.89 4.55
C ALA A 114 -5.71 3.46 3.19
N LEU A 115 -5.14 4.59 2.77
CA LEU A 115 -5.42 5.23 1.49
C LEU A 115 -5.09 4.29 0.31
N PRO A 116 -3.87 3.74 0.18
CA PRO A 116 -3.53 2.79 -0.88
C PRO A 116 -4.45 1.58 -0.95
N VAL A 117 -4.80 1.01 0.21
CA VAL A 117 -5.68 -0.15 0.29
C VAL A 117 -7.10 0.21 -0.19
N VAL A 118 -7.63 1.36 0.25
CA VAL A 118 -8.97 1.83 -0.16
C VAL A 118 -9.00 2.13 -1.66
N THR A 119 -8.00 2.81 -2.21
CA THR A 119 -7.95 3.11 -3.65
C THR A 119 -7.77 1.85 -4.49
N LEU A 120 -6.97 0.88 -4.05
CA LEU A 120 -6.81 -0.40 -4.73
C LEU A 120 -8.12 -1.19 -4.79
N PHE A 121 -8.88 -1.26 -3.71
CA PHE A 121 -10.21 -1.89 -3.75
C PHE A 121 -11.23 -1.08 -4.55
N ALA A 122 -11.11 0.24 -4.60
CA ALA A 122 -11.91 1.06 -5.49
C ALA A 122 -11.62 0.69 -6.95
N VAL A 123 -10.37 0.51 -7.35
CA VAL A 123 -9.98 0.06 -8.70
C VAL A 123 -10.65 -1.27 -9.03
N VAL A 124 -10.60 -2.25 -8.13
CA VAL A 124 -11.26 -3.56 -8.32
C VAL A 124 -12.75 -3.41 -8.62
N LYS A 125 -13.45 -2.49 -7.95
CA LYS A 125 -14.88 -2.21 -8.24
C LYS A 125 -15.11 -1.56 -9.60
N TYR A 126 -14.20 -0.70 -10.05
CA TYR A 126 -14.38 0.07 -11.29
C TYR A 126 -14.00 -0.70 -12.56
N VAL A 127 -12.94 -1.51 -12.51
CA VAL A 127 -12.37 -2.19 -13.69
C VAL A 127 -12.34 -3.73 -13.57
N GLY A 128 -12.76 -4.29 -12.43
CA GLY A 128 -12.74 -5.74 -12.17
C GLY A 128 -11.39 -6.24 -11.63
N ALA A 129 -11.41 -7.37 -10.91
CA ALA A 129 -10.24 -7.88 -10.18
C ALA A 129 -9.04 -8.23 -11.07
N SER A 130 -9.28 -8.92 -12.20
CA SER A 130 -8.21 -9.29 -13.13
C SER A 130 -7.49 -8.06 -13.69
N ARG A 131 -8.25 -7.08 -14.19
CA ARG A 131 -7.68 -5.86 -14.76
C ARG A 131 -7.04 -4.95 -13.71
N ALA A 132 -7.65 -4.86 -12.52
CA ALA A 132 -7.04 -4.17 -11.39
C ALA A 132 -5.68 -4.76 -11.06
N GLY A 133 -5.56 -6.10 -11.06
CA GLY A 133 -4.28 -6.80 -10.88
C GLY A 133 -3.25 -6.44 -11.94
N ILE A 134 -3.64 -6.44 -13.23
CA ILE A 134 -2.74 -6.05 -14.33
C ILE A 134 -2.28 -4.60 -14.17
N ILE A 135 -3.17 -3.65 -13.89
CA ILE A 135 -2.80 -2.22 -13.74
C ILE A 135 -1.94 -2.01 -12.48
N SER A 136 -2.22 -2.70 -11.37
CA SER A 136 -1.44 -2.63 -10.11
C SER A 136 0.00 -3.12 -10.24
N THR A 137 0.35 -3.81 -11.32
CA THR A 137 1.77 -4.14 -11.60
C THR A 137 2.65 -2.91 -11.85
N VAL A 138 2.07 -1.72 -12.02
CA VAL A 138 2.79 -0.43 -12.08
C VAL A 138 3.27 0.01 -10.69
N GLU A 139 2.77 -0.58 -9.60
CA GLU A 139 3.12 -0.22 -8.23
C GLU A 139 4.60 -0.42 -7.89
N PRO A 140 5.25 -1.57 -8.18
CA PRO A 140 6.66 -1.74 -7.87
C PRO A 140 7.57 -0.75 -8.63
N PRO A 141 7.42 -0.51 -9.94
CA PRO A 141 8.18 0.52 -10.65
C PRO A 141 8.02 1.92 -10.04
N VAL A 142 6.80 2.33 -9.68
CA VAL A 142 6.55 3.64 -9.05
C VAL A 142 7.21 3.71 -7.67
N THR A 143 7.13 2.65 -6.88
CA THR A 143 7.79 2.55 -5.57
C THR A 143 9.31 2.66 -5.68
N VAL A 144 9.90 1.95 -6.64
CA VAL A 144 11.35 2.03 -6.92
C VAL A 144 11.75 3.42 -7.40
N ALA A 145 10.98 4.03 -8.31
CA ALA A 145 11.25 5.38 -8.81
C ALA A 145 11.17 6.43 -7.69
N LEU A 146 10.17 6.33 -6.81
CA LEU A 146 10.05 7.20 -5.63
C LEU A 146 11.23 7.00 -4.68
N GLY A 147 11.62 5.76 -4.40
CA GLY A 147 12.80 5.47 -3.57
C GLY A 147 14.06 6.07 -4.16
N ALA A 148 14.34 5.82 -5.43
CA ALA A 148 15.51 6.38 -6.13
C ALA A 148 15.52 7.91 -6.12
N ALA A 149 14.36 8.55 -6.34
CA ALA A 149 14.24 10.00 -6.35
C ALA A 149 14.43 10.63 -4.97
N LEU A 150 14.00 9.97 -3.89
CA LEU A 150 13.94 10.56 -2.56
C LEU A 150 15.16 10.26 -1.69
N PHE A 151 15.84 9.13 -1.88
CA PHE A 151 17.01 8.77 -1.08
C PHE A 151 18.34 9.17 -1.70
N ALA A 152 18.36 9.61 -2.97
CA ALA A 152 19.58 9.91 -3.74
C ALA A 152 20.62 8.77 -3.70
N GLU A 153 20.19 7.55 -3.36
CA GLU A 153 21.04 6.37 -3.36
C GLU A 153 21.28 5.90 -4.79
N PRO A 154 22.50 5.44 -5.11
CA PRO A 154 22.82 4.98 -6.46
C PRO A 154 21.89 3.81 -6.83
N VAL A 155 21.13 3.99 -7.92
CA VAL A 155 20.32 2.92 -8.49
C VAL A 155 21.25 1.78 -8.88
N THR A 156 21.25 0.73 -8.07
CA THR A 156 22.16 -0.39 -8.27
C THR A 156 21.78 -1.17 -9.51
N THR A 157 22.75 -1.91 -10.09
CA THR A 157 22.46 -2.81 -11.22
C THR A 157 21.37 -3.83 -10.85
N ALA A 158 21.35 -4.30 -9.61
CA ALA A 158 20.31 -5.21 -9.12
C ALA A 158 18.91 -4.56 -9.14
N THR A 159 18.81 -3.28 -8.76
CA THR A 159 17.55 -2.51 -8.82
C THR A 159 17.06 -2.34 -10.26
N VAL A 160 17.96 -2.05 -11.20
CA VAL A 160 17.61 -1.93 -12.63
C VAL A 160 17.14 -3.26 -13.20
N VAL A 161 17.86 -4.34 -12.93
CA VAL A 161 17.50 -5.69 -13.41
C VAL A 161 16.16 -6.11 -12.81
N GLY A 162 15.97 -5.97 -11.50
CA GLY A 162 14.71 -6.28 -10.82
C GLY A 162 13.54 -5.47 -11.35
N GLY A 163 13.70 -4.15 -11.50
CA GLY A 163 12.67 -3.27 -12.05
C GLY A 163 12.31 -3.61 -13.51
N THR A 164 13.31 -3.94 -14.33
CA THR A 164 13.10 -4.37 -15.71
C THR A 164 12.35 -5.69 -15.78
N LEU A 165 12.70 -6.66 -14.93
CA LEU A 165 12.00 -7.95 -14.85
C LEU A 165 10.52 -7.77 -14.46
N VAL A 166 10.22 -6.88 -13.50
CA VAL A 166 8.83 -6.56 -13.15
C VAL A 166 8.08 -6.01 -14.36
N LEU A 167 8.64 -5.01 -15.05
CA LEU A 167 8.02 -4.41 -16.24
C LEU A 167 7.83 -5.42 -17.38
N LEU A 168 8.79 -6.33 -17.60
CA LEU A 168 8.69 -7.39 -18.61
C LEU A 168 7.52 -8.34 -18.31
N VAL A 169 7.34 -8.73 -17.05
CA VAL A 169 6.20 -9.56 -16.63
C VAL A 169 4.88 -8.84 -16.95
N VAL A 170 4.78 -7.53 -16.71
CA VAL A 170 3.58 -6.74 -17.07
C VAL A 170 3.28 -6.84 -18.57
N VAL A 171 4.29 -6.61 -19.41
CA VAL A 171 4.13 -6.64 -20.86
C VAL A 171 3.72 -8.02 -21.36
N VAL A 172 4.20 -9.09 -20.72
CA VAL A 172 3.78 -10.46 -21.04
C VAL A 172 2.33 -10.69 -20.62
N LEU A 173 1.96 -10.31 -19.39
CA LEU A 173 0.59 -10.48 -18.85
C LEU A 173 -0.46 -9.65 -19.59
N GLU A 174 -0.11 -8.48 -20.13
CA GLU A 174 -1.03 -7.65 -20.92
C GLU A 174 -1.33 -8.25 -22.31
N ARG A 175 -0.49 -9.18 -22.79
CA ARG A 175 -0.61 -9.79 -24.12
C ARG A 175 -1.36 -11.13 -24.14
N GLU A 176 -1.67 -11.68 -22.97
CA GLU A 176 -2.50 -12.90 -22.81
C GLU A 176 -3.98 -12.56 -22.61
#